data_AF-A0A359LWE5-F1
#
_entry.id   AF-A0A359LWE5-F1
#
_cell.length_a   1.000
_cell.length_b   1.000
_cell.length_c   1.000
_cell.angle_alpha   90.00
_cell.angle_beta   90.00
_cell.angle_gamma   90.00
#
_symmetry.space_group_name_H-M   'P 1'
#
loop_
_entity.id
_entity.type
_entity.pdbx_description
1 polymer ?
#
loop_
_entity_poly.entity_id
_entity_poly.type
_entity_poly.pdbx_seq_one_letter_code
_entity_poly.pdbx_strand_id
1 'polypeptide(L)'
;QHNDRYIKIEIDFDPVLDELFSITTSKQQIRIDEDLWEKLTADGKNAGGLKSLVADIKSQHRDEREQIEAAKKNLAKQSATELPAANAMIEAEKFKTKTPVVSKETREEAERNLVQEVVARAKESGRPEEEVRTAIEAEIKKRPWDIEFKAIEEGPFYIPKRMGQQKRILLNTAHPFYSRLYAKASGEVTSALEVLLFVLADGEIEALADGQRATFYKSERHYWSELLSHALVSLVPQAALDDEASLAAEIEEQGRKAST
;
A
#
# COMPACT_ATOMS: atom_id res chain seq x y z
N GLN A 1 31.28 -5.63 3.71
CA GLN A 1 30.63 -6.39 4.81
C GLN A 1 29.65 -7.38 4.20
N HIS A 2 29.77 -8.67 4.55
CA HIS A 2 28.85 -9.74 4.14
C HIS A 2 27.51 -9.52 4.87
N ASN A 3 26.41 -9.32 4.14
CA ASN A 3 25.10 -9.02 4.72
C ASN A 3 24.22 -10.26 4.74
N ASP A 4 24.79 -11.39 5.17
CA ASP A 4 24.02 -12.63 5.34
C ASP A 4 23.19 -12.48 6.61
N ARG A 5 21.88 -12.37 6.44
CA ARG A 5 20.93 -12.38 7.56
C ARG A 5 20.78 -13.80 8.08
N TYR A 6 21.40 -14.05 9.22
CA TYR A 6 21.22 -15.29 9.96
C TYR A 6 19.86 -15.30 10.64
N ILE A 7 19.06 -16.35 10.38
CA ILE A 7 17.86 -16.63 11.14
C ILE A 7 18.28 -17.52 12.32
N LYS A 8 18.00 -17.08 13.55
CA LYS A 8 18.21 -17.90 14.74
C LYS A 8 16.92 -18.65 15.04
N ILE A 9 16.97 -19.97 15.01
CA ILE A 9 15.86 -20.85 15.38
C ILE A 9 16.26 -21.54 16.67
N GLU A 10 15.39 -21.47 17.67
CA GLU A 10 15.54 -22.21 18.93
C GLU A 10 14.62 -23.42 18.87
N ILE A 11 15.18 -24.60 19.12
CA ILE A 11 14.46 -25.87 19.08
C ILE A 11 14.66 -26.52 20.45
N ASP A 12 13.56 -26.74 21.15
CA ASP A 12 13.53 -27.48 22.41
C ASP A 12 13.12 -28.93 22.12
N PHE A 13 13.90 -29.89 22.60
CA PHE A 13 13.66 -31.31 22.36
C PHE A 13 14.09 -32.17 23.55
N ASP A 14 13.50 -33.36 23.65
CA ASP A 14 13.74 -34.30 24.74
C ASP A 14 15.21 -34.79 24.74
N PRO A 15 15.88 -34.90 25.91
CA PRO A 15 17.26 -35.40 26.05
C PRO A 15 17.58 -36.71 25.32
N VAL A 16 16.59 -37.54 25.01
CA VAL A 16 16.77 -38.76 24.20
C VAL A 16 17.32 -38.46 22.80
N LEU A 17 17.16 -37.23 22.29
CA LEU A 17 17.62 -36.80 20.97
C LEU A 17 19.00 -36.13 21.00
N ASP A 18 19.62 -35.93 22.17
CA ASP A 18 20.94 -35.28 22.32
C ASP A 18 22.06 -35.97 21.53
N GLU A 19 21.96 -37.30 21.39
CA GLU A 19 22.91 -38.12 20.62
C GLU A 19 22.87 -37.80 19.13
N LEU A 20 21.69 -37.51 18.58
CA LEU A 20 21.50 -37.17 17.15
C LEU A 20 21.97 -35.76 16.80
N PHE A 21 22.11 -34.88 17.81
CA PHE A 21 22.67 -33.54 17.67
C PHE A 21 24.14 -33.46 18.12
N SER A 22 24.75 -34.62 18.45
CA SER A 22 26.13 -34.71 18.92
C SER A 22 26.45 -33.72 20.05
N ILE A 23 25.50 -33.48 20.95
CA ILE A 23 25.64 -32.48 22.03
C ILE A 23 26.58 -33.05 23.09
N THR A 24 27.85 -32.63 23.04
CA THR A 24 28.83 -32.95 24.09
C THR A 24 28.84 -31.89 25.20
N THR A 25 29.26 -32.27 26.40
CA THR A 25 29.34 -31.38 27.57
C THR A 25 30.29 -30.19 27.38
N SER A 26 31.24 -30.29 26.44
CA SER A 26 32.13 -29.20 26.03
C SER A 26 31.62 -28.51 24.76
N LYS A 27 30.53 -27.73 24.90
CA LYS A 27 29.85 -27.02 23.81
C LYS A 27 30.78 -26.02 23.10
N GLN A 28 31.23 -26.34 21.88
CA GLN A 28 31.80 -25.35 20.95
C GLN A 28 31.15 -25.40 19.56
N GLN A 29 30.56 -26.52 19.14
CA GLN A 29 29.86 -26.60 17.85
C GLN A 29 28.85 -27.76 17.87
N ILE A 30 27.59 -27.49 17.50
CA ILE A 30 26.57 -28.53 17.30
C ILE A 30 26.74 -29.03 15.86
N ARG A 31 26.81 -30.35 15.66
CA ARG A 31 26.76 -30.98 14.34
C ARG A 31 25.51 -31.83 14.28
N ILE A 32 24.66 -31.54 13.29
CA ILE A 32 23.45 -32.32 13.03
C ILE A 32 23.88 -33.55 12.23
N ASP A 33 23.42 -34.73 12.63
CA ASP A 33 23.62 -35.97 11.89
C ASP A 33 23.01 -35.90 10.48
N GLU A 34 23.63 -36.55 9.50
CA GLU A 34 23.24 -36.48 8.08
C GLU A 34 21.84 -37.08 7.84
N ASP A 35 21.48 -38.15 8.56
CA ASP A 35 20.15 -38.79 8.47
C ASP A 35 19.07 -37.89 9.07
N LEU A 36 19.40 -37.14 10.12
CA LEU A 36 18.49 -36.17 10.73
C LEU A 36 18.32 -34.95 9.81
N TRP A 37 19.40 -34.50 9.17
CA TRP A 37 19.35 -33.42 8.20
C TRP A 37 18.49 -33.79 6.98
N GLU A 38 18.60 -35.02 6.49
CA GLU A 38 17.74 -35.52 5.40
C GLU A 38 16.26 -35.55 5.84
N LYS A 39 15.96 -36.04 7.04
CA LYS A 39 14.58 -36.04 7.60
C LYS A 39 14.00 -34.63 7.80
N LEU A 40 14.84 -33.67 8.18
CA LEU A 40 14.44 -32.27 8.35
C LEU A 40 14.21 -31.57 7.01
N THR A 41 14.98 -31.93 5.98
CA THR A 41 14.93 -31.28 4.66
C THR A 41 14.00 -31.95 3.65
N ALA A 42 13.58 -33.20 3.90
CA ALA A 42 12.61 -33.90 3.08
C ALA A 42 11.19 -33.32 3.25
N ASP A 43 10.40 -33.39 2.18
CA ASP A 43 9.01 -32.95 2.12
C ASP A 43 8.07 -34.17 2.07
N GLY A 44 7.04 -34.23 2.94
CA GLY A 44 6.07 -35.33 2.97
C GLY A 44 5.44 -35.61 4.34
N LYS A 45 4.58 -36.65 4.44
CA LYS A 45 4.03 -37.10 5.73
C LYS A 45 5.16 -37.64 6.61
N ASN A 46 5.31 -37.07 7.80
CA ASN A 46 6.36 -37.37 8.80
C ASN A 46 7.78 -36.85 8.46
N ALA A 47 7.90 -35.84 7.59
CA ALA A 47 9.15 -35.14 7.32
C ALA A 47 9.09 -33.67 7.81
N GLY A 48 10.25 -33.08 8.11
CA GLY A 48 10.35 -31.80 8.81
C GLY A 48 10.04 -30.56 7.98
N GLY A 49 10.06 -30.63 6.64
CA GLY A 49 9.69 -29.53 5.75
C GLY A 49 10.45 -28.22 6.03
N LEU A 50 11.70 -28.31 6.51
CA LEU A 50 12.43 -27.14 7.00
C LEU A 50 12.68 -26.12 5.88
N LYS A 51 12.88 -26.58 4.64
CA LYS A 51 13.10 -25.71 3.48
C LYS A 51 11.85 -24.89 3.15
N SER A 52 10.67 -25.51 3.14
CA SER A 52 9.42 -24.80 2.90
C SER A 52 9.12 -23.83 4.04
N LEU A 53 9.31 -24.26 5.30
CA LEU A 53 9.12 -23.38 6.46
C LEU A 53 10.01 -22.14 6.41
N VAL A 54 11.30 -22.30 6.09
CA VAL A 54 12.24 -21.16 5.98
C VAL A 54 11.85 -20.26 4.79
N ALA A 55 11.38 -20.83 3.67
CA ALA A 55 10.88 -20.06 2.54
C ALA A 55 9.62 -19.26 2.92
N ASP A 56 8.70 -19.86 3.65
CA ASP A 56 7.46 -19.21 4.13
C ASP A 56 7.78 -18.06 5.09
N ILE A 57 8.67 -18.27 6.07
CA ILE A 57 9.11 -17.23 7.02
C ILE A 57 9.76 -16.06 6.27
N LYS A 58 10.62 -16.36 5.28
CA LYS A 58 11.25 -15.31 4.46
C LYS A 58 10.22 -14.53 3.64
N SER A 59 9.22 -15.21 3.09
CA SER A 59 8.12 -14.56 2.35
C SER A 59 7.33 -13.63 3.27
N GLN A 60 6.88 -14.13 4.43
CA GLN A 60 6.10 -13.35 5.39
C GLN A 60 6.84 -12.09 5.84
N HIS A 61 8.12 -12.21 6.20
CA HIS A 61 8.92 -11.05 6.59
C HIS A 61 9.15 -10.05 5.46
N ARG A 62 9.23 -10.51 4.21
CA ARG A 62 9.30 -9.61 3.05
C ARG A 62 7.99 -8.84 2.92
N ASP A 63 6.87 -9.54 2.93
CA ASP A 63 5.53 -8.95 2.79
C ASP A 63 5.25 -7.93 3.90
N GLU A 64 5.60 -8.26 5.15
CA GLU A 64 5.53 -7.34 6.30
C GLU A 64 6.37 -6.08 6.08
N ARG A 65 7.62 -6.24 5.61
CA ARG A 65 8.50 -5.09 5.36
C ARG A 65 7.97 -4.21 4.25
N GLU A 66 7.47 -4.80 3.17
CA GLU A 66 6.88 -4.06 2.07
C GLU A 66 5.65 -3.27 2.53
N GLN A 67 4.79 -3.88 3.35
CA GLN A 67 3.64 -3.20 3.94
C GLN A 67 4.06 -2.04 4.86
N ILE A 68 5.09 -2.24 5.69
CA ILE A 68 5.63 -1.18 6.57
C ILE A 68 6.20 -0.02 5.74
N GLU A 69 7.01 -0.31 4.72
CA GLU A 69 7.59 0.72 3.86
C GLU A 69 6.53 1.44 3.03
N ALA A 70 5.53 0.73 2.52
CA ALA A 70 4.37 1.33 1.85
C ALA A 70 3.59 2.24 2.80
N ALA A 71 3.34 1.81 4.04
CA ALA A 71 2.68 2.62 5.06
C ALA A 71 3.48 3.89 5.39
N LYS A 72 4.81 3.80 5.53
CA LYS A 72 5.68 4.97 5.72
C LYS A 72 5.62 5.92 4.53
N LYS A 73 5.67 5.41 3.29
CA LYS A 73 5.56 6.23 2.08
C LYS A 73 4.20 6.93 2.01
N ASN A 74 3.11 6.23 2.35
CA ASN A 74 1.77 6.80 2.40
C ASN A 74 1.68 7.92 3.44
N LEU A 75 2.21 7.69 4.65
CA LEU A 75 2.23 8.69 5.71
C LEU A 75 3.05 9.92 5.28
N ALA A 76 4.21 9.70 4.66
CA ALA A 76 5.03 10.77 4.10
C ALA A 76 4.24 11.59 3.06
N LYS A 77 3.52 10.94 2.14
CA LYS A 77 2.67 11.61 1.13
C LYS A 77 1.48 12.37 1.72
N GLN A 78 0.86 11.84 2.78
CA GLN A 78 -0.20 12.54 3.50
C GLN A 78 0.34 13.79 4.19
N SER A 79 1.55 13.70 4.78
CA SER A 79 2.21 14.84 5.43
C SER A 79 2.94 15.80 4.49
N ALA A 80 3.11 15.43 3.20
CA ALA A 80 3.87 16.21 2.25
C ALA A 80 3.15 17.53 1.91
N THR A 81 3.89 18.64 1.96
CA THR A 81 3.35 19.96 1.63
C THR A 81 2.95 20.07 0.15
N GLU A 82 3.66 19.36 -0.73
CA GLU A 82 3.46 19.44 -2.18
C GLU A 82 3.41 18.04 -2.80
N LEU A 83 2.44 17.83 -3.69
CA LEU A 83 2.38 16.66 -4.57
C LEU A 83 2.62 17.13 -6.02
N PRO A 84 3.59 16.57 -6.74
CA PRO A 84 3.83 16.90 -8.15
C PRO A 84 2.56 16.75 -9.01
N ALA A 85 1.79 15.69 -8.79
CA ALA A 85 0.53 15.45 -9.49
C ALA A 85 -0.55 16.50 -9.17
N ALA A 86 -0.62 16.99 -7.92
CA ALA A 86 -1.55 18.05 -7.55
C ALA A 86 -1.20 19.37 -8.25
N ASN A 87 0.09 19.69 -8.34
CA ASN A 87 0.57 20.89 -9.03
C ASN A 87 0.22 20.83 -10.52
N ALA A 88 0.44 19.67 -11.16
CA ALA A 88 0.04 19.45 -12.55
C ALA A 88 -1.47 19.63 -12.76
N MET A 89 -2.31 19.16 -11.83
CA MET A 89 -3.75 19.36 -11.89
C MET A 89 -4.15 20.83 -11.75
N ILE A 90 -3.50 21.60 -10.85
CA ILE A 90 -3.75 23.04 -10.69
C ILE A 90 -3.41 23.79 -11.99
N GLU A 91 -2.32 23.42 -12.67
CA GLU A 91 -1.98 23.99 -13.97
C GLU A 91 -3.02 23.61 -15.04
N ALA A 92 -3.47 22.36 -15.04
CA ALA A 92 -4.47 21.86 -15.98
C ALA A 92 -5.84 22.53 -15.81
N GLU A 93 -6.21 22.97 -14.60
CA GLU A 93 -7.48 23.66 -14.34
C GLU A 93 -7.66 24.94 -15.18
N LYS A 94 -6.57 25.59 -15.59
CA LYS A 94 -6.59 26.77 -16.48
C LYS A 94 -7.18 26.46 -17.86
N PHE A 95 -7.17 25.20 -18.28
CA PHE A 95 -7.66 24.75 -19.59
C PHE A 95 -9.09 24.21 -19.54
N LYS A 96 -9.74 24.23 -18.37
CA LYS A 96 -11.14 23.80 -18.26
C LYS A 96 -12.05 24.76 -19.00
N THR A 97 -12.82 24.21 -19.93
CA THR A 97 -13.78 24.96 -20.74
C THR A 97 -15.15 25.13 -20.07
N LYS A 98 -15.42 24.35 -19.01
CA LYS A 98 -16.69 24.37 -18.26
C LYS A 98 -16.45 24.85 -16.83
N THR A 99 -17.26 25.80 -16.38
CA THR A 99 -17.31 26.17 -14.96
C THR A 99 -18.00 25.06 -14.18
N PRO A 100 -17.40 24.52 -13.12
CA PRO A 100 -18.03 23.48 -12.30
C PRO A 100 -19.32 24.00 -11.68
N VAL A 101 -20.47 23.43 -12.07
CA VAL A 101 -21.75 23.72 -11.42
C VAL A 101 -21.80 22.89 -10.15
N VAL A 102 -21.73 23.54 -9.00
CA VAL A 102 -21.87 22.85 -7.71
C VAL A 102 -23.33 22.86 -7.31
N SER A 103 -24.01 21.72 -7.45
CA SER A 103 -25.40 21.57 -7.00
C SER A 103 -25.49 21.70 -5.47
N LYS A 104 -26.71 21.97 -4.96
CA LYS A 104 -26.95 22.05 -3.51
C LYS A 104 -26.61 20.72 -2.82
N GLU A 105 -26.99 19.60 -3.43
CA GLU A 105 -26.71 18.25 -2.92
C GLU A 105 -25.21 17.97 -2.82
N THR A 106 -24.43 18.36 -3.84
CA THR A 106 -22.97 18.19 -3.83
C THR A 106 -22.30 19.05 -2.74
N ARG A 107 -22.86 20.23 -2.42
CA ARG A 107 -22.36 21.05 -1.31
C ARG A 107 -22.66 20.42 0.04
N GLU A 108 -23.87 19.88 0.22
CA GLU A 108 -24.26 19.20 1.46
C GLU A 108 -23.43 17.93 1.67
N GLU A 109 -23.15 17.16 0.62
CA GLU A 109 -22.26 16.00 0.69
C GLU A 109 -20.83 16.41 1.05
N ALA A 110 -20.30 17.47 0.44
CA ALA A 110 -18.98 18.00 0.77
C ALA A 110 -18.87 18.48 2.22
N GLU A 111 -19.90 19.14 2.76
CA GLU A 111 -19.93 19.55 4.16
C GLU A 111 -20.05 18.36 5.10
N ARG A 112 -20.89 17.35 4.77
CA ARG A 112 -20.98 16.11 5.55
C ARG A 112 -19.65 15.39 5.62
N ASN A 113 -18.94 15.29 4.50
CA ASN A 113 -17.62 14.67 4.49
C ASN A 113 -16.62 15.47 5.35
N LEU A 114 -16.66 16.81 5.28
CA LEU A 114 -15.84 17.69 6.12
C LEU A 114 -16.10 17.48 7.61
N VAL A 115 -17.36 17.45 8.02
CA VAL A 115 -17.74 17.23 9.43
C VAL A 115 -17.30 15.85 9.91
N GLN A 116 -17.47 14.81 9.09
CA GLN A 116 -17.04 13.45 9.44
C GLN A 116 -15.52 13.39 9.67
N GLU A 117 -14.74 14.05 8.84
CA GLU A 117 -13.28 14.13 8.98
C GLU A 117 -12.87 14.91 10.23
N VAL A 118 -13.53 16.05 10.51
CA VAL A 118 -13.30 16.84 11.73
C VAL A 118 -13.52 15.98 12.96
N VAL A 119 -14.65 15.26 13.02
CA VAL A 119 -14.97 14.37 14.15
C VAL A 119 -13.95 13.24 14.27
N ALA A 120 -13.55 12.62 13.16
CA ALA A 120 -12.55 11.55 13.16
C ALA A 120 -11.19 12.04 13.68
N ARG A 121 -10.71 13.17 13.16
CA ARG A 121 -9.41 13.75 13.51
C ARG A 121 -9.40 14.38 14.91
N ALA A 122 -10.53 14.90 15.38
CA ALA A 122 -10.69 15.37 16.76
C ALA A 122 -10.62 14.21 17.76
N LYS A 123 -11.26 13.07 17.46
CA LYS A 123 -11.15 11.85 18.28
C LYS A 123 -9.72 11.32 18.34
N GLU A 124 -9.01 11.31 17.22
CA GLU A 124 -7.63 10.83 17.16
C GLU A 124 -6.63 11.76 17.86
N SER A 125 -6.80 13.08 17.69
CA SER A 125 -5.88 14.08 18.25
C SER A 125 -6.21 14.53 19.68
N GLY A 126 -7.42 14.23 20.17
CA GLY A 126 -7.92 14.69 21.47
C GLY A 126 -8.15 16.21 21.55
N ARG A 127 -8.17 16.91 20.40
CA ARG A 127 -8.34 18.38 20.32
C ARG A 127 -9.81 18.78 20.11
N PRO A 128 -10.19 20.02 20.44
CA PRO A 128 -11.54 20.53 20.17
C PRO A 128 -11.87 20.52 18.67
N GLU A 129 -13.12 20.21 18.33
CA GLU A 129 -13.59 20.12 16.93
C GLU A 129 -13.39 21.43 16.15
N GLU A 130 -13.52 22.59 16.81
CA GLU A 130 -13.33 23.90 16.16
C GLU A 130 -11.86 24.16 15.76
N GLU A 131 -10.90 23.80 16.62
CA GLU A 131 -9.47 23.92 16.30
C GLU A 131 -9.08 22.96 15.17
N VAL A 132 -9.64 21.75 15.18
CA VAL A 132 -9.41 20.76 14.13
C VAL A 132 -10.02 21.20 12.81
N ARG A 133 -11.24 21.77 12.84
CA ARG A 133 -11.90 22.33 11.66
C ARG A 133 -11.09 23.43 11.01
N THR A 134 -10.62 24.41 11.79
CA THR A 134 -9.81 25.52 11.25
C THR A 134 -8.48 25.04 10.66
N ALA A 135 -7.84 24.05 11.29
CA ALA A 135 -6.64 23.42 10.76
C ALA A 135 -6.90 22.69 9.42
N ILE A 136 -7.98 21.92 9.33
CA ILE A 136 -8.39 21.22 8.10
C ILE A 136 -8.72 22.23 7.00
N GLU A 137 -9.46 23.30 7.30
CA GLU A 137 -9.79 24.33 6.30
C GLU A 137 -8.54 25.06 5.77
N ALA A 138 -7.54 25.28 6.63
CA ALA A 138 -6.25 25.84 6.21
C ALA A 138 -5.46 24.87 5.31
N GLU A 139 -5.53 23.56 5.60
CA GLU A 139 -4.92 22.50 4.80
C GLU A 139 -5.59 22.39 3.42
N ILE A 140 -6.93 22.38 3.39
CA ILE A 140 -7.76 22.38 2.16
C ILE A 140 -7.38 23.50 1.21
N LYS A 141 -7.14 24.72 1.74
CA LYS A 141 -6.74 25.88 0.92
C LYS A 141 -5.35 25.74 0.33
N LYS A 142 -4.42 25.12 1.05
CA LYS A 142 -3.04 24.90 0.58
C LYS A 142 -2.96 23.79 -0.44
N ARG A 143 -3.81 22.75 -0.30
CA ARG A 143 -3.74 21.54 -1.11
C ARG A 143 -5.12 21.22 -1.70
N PRO A 144 -5.48 21.79 -2.87
CA PRO A 144 -6.76 21.54 -3.54
C PRO A 144 -6.97 20.09 -3.97
N TRP A 145 -5.87 19.34 -4.19
CA TRP A 145 -5.87 17.95 -4.62
C TRP A 145 -5.11 17.07 -3.63
N ASP A 146 -5.74 15.98 -3.22
CA ASP A 146 -5.19 15.13 -2.16
C ASP A 146 -5.53 13.63 -2.35
N ILE A 147 -4.76 12.76 -1.70
CA ILE A 147 -4.92 11.31 -1.71
C ILE A 147 -4.92 10.80 -0.28
N GLU A 148 -5.97 10.08 0.06
CA GLU A 148 -6.15 9.36 1.32
C GLU A 148 -6.05 7.87 1.05
N PHE A 149 -5.35 7.14 1.90
CA PHE A 149 -5.19 5.69 1.78
C PHE A 149 -6.07 5.00 2.80
N LYS A 150 -6.92 4.08 2.35
CA LYS A 150 -7.77 3.30 3.25
C LYS A 150 -7.98 1.90 2.70
N ALA A 151 -7.90 0.91 3.58
CA ALA A 151 -8.25 -0.46 3.25
C ALA A 151 -9.78 -0.60 3.19
N ILE A 152 -10.32 -0.99 2.04
CA ILE A 152 -11.74 -1.28 1.85
C ILE A 152 -11.85 -2.64 1.18
N GLU A 153 -12.27 -3.65 1.94
CA GLU A 153 -12.54 -4.98 1.42
C GLU A 153 -13.66 -4.92 0.38
N GLU A 154 -13.47 -5.63 -0.75
CA GLU A 154 -14.42 -5.70 -1.87
C GLU A 154 -14.85 -4.33 -2.45
N GLY A 155 -14.09 -3.26 -2.13
CA GLY A 155 -14.35 -1.92 -2.62
C GLY A 155 -13.68 -1.62 -3.98
N PRO A 156 -14.11 -0.54 -4.66
CA PRO A 156 -13.45 -0.10 -5.88
C PRO A 156 -11.99 0.31 -5.61
N PHE A 157 -11.15 0.35 -6.65
CA PHE A 157 -9.72 0.69 -6.47
C PHE A 157 -9.48 2.13 -6.04
N TYR A 158 -10.42 3.03 -6.33
CA TYR A 158 -10.43 4.41 -5.84
C TYR A 158 -11.86 4.87 -5.55
N ILE A 159 -12.02 5.91 -4.74
CA ILE A 159 -13.29 6.59 -4.49
C ILE A 159 -13.01 8.10 -4.50
N PRO A 160 -13.63 8.88 -5.41
CA PRO A 160 -13.52 10.32 -5.37
C PRO A 160 -14.39 10.89 -4.24
N LYS A 161 -13.85 11.86 -3.53
CA LYS A 161 -14.53 12.61 -2.48
C LYS A 161 -14.31 14.10 -2.67
N ARG A 162 -15.32 14.88 -2.32
CA ARG A 162 -15.22 16.32 -2.21
C ARG A 162 -15.29 16.72 -0.74
N MET A 163 -14.35 17.57 -0.33
CA MET A 163 -14.18 18.09 1.04
C MET A 163 -14.18 19.62 0.97
N GLY A 164 -15.37 20.22 1.06
CA GLY A 164 -15.56 21.64 0.74
C GLY A 164 -15.07 21.98 -0.68
N GLN A 165 -13.92 22.65 -0.78
CA GLN A 165 -13.26 23.00 -2.05
C GLN A 165 -12.20 21.99 -2.50
N GLN A 166 -11.63 21.22 -1.57
CA GLN A 166 -10.62 20.21 -1.89
C GLN A 166 -11.28 18.99 -2.55
N LYS A 167 -10.63 18.46 -3.56
CA LYS A 167 -10.96 17.18 -4.19
C LYS A 167 -9.93 16.16 -3.72
N ARG A 168 -10.44 15.06 -3.17
CA ARG A 168 -9.62 14.02 -2.56
C ARG A 168 -9.95 12.68 -3.19
N ILE A 169 -8.94 11.85 -3.38
CA ILE A 169 -9.11 10.46 -3.80
C ILE A 169 -8.85 9.58 -2.61
N LEU A 170 -9.81 8.74 -2.26
CA LEU A 170 -9.56 7.64 -1.36
C LEU A 170 -9.09 6.44 -2.19
N LEU A 171 -7.81 6.12 -2.09
CA LEU A 171 -7.20 4.98 -2.77
C LEU A 171 -7.32 3.73 -1.91
N ASN A 172 -7.88 2.67 -2.49
CA ASN A 172 -8.16 1.44 -1.77
C ASN A 172 -6.91 0.57 -1.67
N THR A 173 -6.31 0.49 -0.46
CA THR A 173 -5.09 -0.27 -0.24
C THR A 173 -5.30 -1.79 -0.22
N ALA A 174 -6.55 -2.26 -0.09
CA ALA A 174 -6.89 -3.68 -0.16
C ALA A 174 -7.09 -4.17 -1.61
N HIS A 175 -7.23 -3.26 -2.57
CA HIS A 175 -7.44 -3.64 -3.97
C HIS A 175 -6.12 -4.05 -4.65
N PRO A 176 -6.09 -5.05 -5.56
CA PRO A 176 -4.88 -5.46 -6.28
C PRO A 176 -4.19 -4.33 -7.06
N PHE A 177 -4.96 -3.34 -7.52
CA PHE A 177 -4.43 -2.11 -8.11
C PHE A 177 -3.40 -1.42 -7.20
N TYR A 178 -3.65 -1.37 -5.90
CA TYR A 178 -2.72 -0.75 -4.98
C TYR A 178 -1.46 -1.58 -4.82
N SER A 179 -1.60 -2.84 -4.39
CA SER A 179 -0.46 -3.70 -4.05
C SER A 179 0.38 -4.12 -5.26
N ARG A 180 -0.23 -4.30 -6.44
CA ARG A 180 0.47 -4.77 -7.65
C ARG A 180 0.98 -3.65 -8.55
N LEU A 181 0.37 -2.46 -8.51
CA LEU A 181 0.74 -1.36 -9.39
C LEU A 181 1.16 -0.12 -8.61
N TYR A 182 0.26 0.49 -7.84
CA TYR A 182 0.52 1.80 -7.24
C TYR A 182 1.64 1.79 -6.20
N ALA A 183 1.66 0.82 -5.29
CA ALA A 183 2.66 0.72 -4.23
C ALA A 183 4.05 0.33 -4.75
N LYS A 184 4.09 -0.41 -5.85
CA LYS A 184 5.34 -0.82 -6.54
C LYS A 184 5.88 0.25 -7.48
N ALA A 185 5.05 1.18 -7.93
CA ALA A 185 5.49 2.32 -8.74
C ALA A 185 6.45 3.23 -7.94
N SER A 186 7.34 3.91 -8.67
CA SER A 186 8.28 4.87 -8.09
C SER A 186 8.45 6.10 -8.98
N GLY A 187 8.92 7.20 -8.39
CA GLY A 187 9.24 8.44 -9.11
C GLY A 187 8.11 8.96 -9.99
N GLU A 188 8.45 9.26 -11.25
CA GLU A 188 7.55 9.86 -12.23
C GLU A 188 6.33 8.99 -12.56
N VAL A 189 6.49 7.66 -12.58
CA VAL A 189 5.37 6.73 -12.86
C VAL A 189 4.28 6.88 -11.81
N THR A 190 4.68 7.04 -10.55
CA THR A 190 3.71 7.26 -9.47
C THR A 190 2.96 8.57 -9.65
N SER A 191 3.68 9.67 -9.94
CA SER A 191 3.06 10.97 -10.22
C SER A 191 2.11 10.91 -11.42
N ALA A 192 2.47 10.18 -12.48
CA ALA A 192 1.62 10.01 -13.66
C ALA A 192 0.33 9.22 -13.33
N LEU A 193 0.44 8.16 -12.53
CA LEU A 193 -0.73 7.42 -12.04
C LEU A 193 -1.64 8.30 -11.18
N GLU A 194 -1.06 9.13 -10.31
CA GLU A 194 -1.80 10.07 -9.48
C GLU A 194 -2.54 11.12 -10.34
N VAL A 195 -1.90 11.66 -11.38
CA VAL A 195 -2.57 12.56 -12.34
C VAL A 195 -3.74 11.85 -13.03
N LEU A 196 -3.55 10.61 -13.51
CA LEU A 196 -4.62 9.84 -14.13
C LEU A 196 -5.81 9.66 -13.17
N LEU A 197 -5.54 9.29 -11.92
CA LEU A 197 -6.55 9.15 -10.88
C LEU A 197 -7.26 10.49 -10.61
N PHE A 198 -6.53 11.60 -10.53
CA PHE A 198 -7.11 12.93 -10.35
C PHE A 198 -8.03 13.32 -11.49
N VAL A 199 -7.66 13.05 -12.74
CA VAL A 199 -8.52 13.32 -13.89
C VAL A 199 -9.81 12.50 -13.84
N LEU A 200 -9.74 11.21 -13.49
CA LEU A 200 -10.93 10.37 -13.33
C LEU A 200 -11.82 10.86 -12.19
N ALA A 201 -11.22 11.19 -11.06
CA ALA A 201 -11.94 11.72 -9.90
C ALA A 201 -12.59 13.07 -10.19
N ASP A 202 -11.90 13.95 -10.91
CA ASP A 202 -12.41 15.24 -11.35
C ASP A 202 -13.67 15.10 -12.20
N GLY A 203 -13.61 14.24 -13.22
CA GLY A 203 -14.73 13.98 -14.12
C GLY A 203 -15.95 13.42 -13.38
N GLU A 204 -15.73 12.52 -12.42
CA GLU A 204 -16.81 11.98 -11.60
C GLU A 204 -17.40 13.02 -10.63
N ILE A 205 -16.56 13.83 -9.96
CA ILE A 205 -17.02 14.88 -9.05
C ILE A 205 -17.83 15.94 -9.80
N GLU A 206 -17.41 16.32 -11.00
CA GLU A 206 -18.16 17.26 -11.85
C GLU A 206 -19.45 16.65 -12.38
N ALA A 207 -19.47 15.33 -12.60
CA ALA A 207 -20.66 14.61 -13.02
C ALA A 207 -21.72 14.50 -11.91
N LEU A 208 -21.39 14.70 -10.63
CA LEU A 208 -22.38 14.66 -9.54
C LEU A 208 -23.53 15.66 -9.71
N ALA A 209 -23.30 16.77 -10.41
CA ALA A 209 -24.35 17.74 -10.73
C ALA A 209 -25.33 17.26 -11.82
N ASP A 210 -24.97 16.21 -12.56
CA ASP A 210 -25.73 15.59 -13.64
C ASP A 210 -26.03 14.14 -13.26
N GLY A 211 -27.25 13.88 -12.76
CA GLY A 211 -27.61 12.57 -12.21
C GLY A 211 -27.38 11.38 -13.15
N GLN A 212 -27.47 11.58 -14.48
CA GLN A 212 -27.20 10.51 -15.45
C GLN A 212 -25.70 10.23 -15.55
N ARG A 213 -24.88 11.28 -15.68
CA ARG A 213 -23.41 11.13 -15.71
C ARG A 213 -22.88 10.60 -14.38
N ALA A 214 -23.42 11.04 -13.25
CA ALA A 214 -23.05 10.53 -11.93
C ALA A 214 -23.29 9.02 -11.82
N THR A 215 -24.43 8.54 -12.32
CA THR A 215 -24.77 7.12 -12.33
C THR A 215 -23.81 6.33 -13.21
N PHE A 216 -23.50 6.86 -14.41
CA PHE A 216 -22.52 6.28 -15.33
C PHE A 216 -21.14 6.11 -14.68
N TYR A 217 -20.58 7.16 -14.07
CA TYR A 217 -19.26 7.04 -13.44
C TYR A 217 -19.25 6.04 -12.29
N LYS A 218 -20.32 5.98 -11.49
CA LYS A 218 -20.44 5.00 -10.41
C LYS A 218 -20.46 3.55 -10.92
N SER A 219 -21.22 3.27 -11.99
CA SER A 219 -21.27 1.93 -12.59
C SER A 219 -19.95 1.56 -13.24
N GLU A 220 -19.37 2.48 -14.00
CA GLU A 220 -18.09 2.28 -14.68
C GLU A 220 -16.95 2.05 -13.69
N ARG A 221 -16.88 2.82 -12.61
CA ARG A 221 -15.86 2.62 -11.59
C ARG A 221 -15.93 1.22 -10.97
N HIS A 222 -17.13 0.71 -10.73
CA HIS A 222 -17.29 -0.66 -10.23
C HIS A 222 -16.79 -1.68 -11.26
N TYR A 223 -17.26 -1.56 -12.51
CA TYR A 223 -16.83 -2.42 -13.61
C TYR A 223 -15.30 -2.39 -13.84
N TRP A 224 -14.70 -1.20 -13.87
CA TRP A 224 -13.25 -1.04 -14.00
C TRP A 224 -12.50 -1.66 -12.82
N SER A 225 -13.03 -1.55 -11.60
CA SER A 225 -12.41 -2.15 -10.42
C SER A 225 -12.41 -3.68 -10.51
N GLU A 226 -13.54 -4.29 -10.84
CA GLU A 226 -13.64 -5.74 -11.03
C GLU A 226 -12.71 -6.22 -12.14
N LEU A 227 -12.76 -5.57 -13.31
CA LEU A 227 -11.91 -5.93 -14.43
C LEU A 227 -10.43 -5.77 -14.11
N LEU A 228 -10.03 -4.68 -13.44
CA LEU A 228 -8.65 -4.47 -13.00
C LEU A 228 -8.21 -5.52 -11.98
N SER A 229 -9.09 -5.91 -11.05
CA SER A 229 -8.80 -6.96 -10.07
C SER A 229 -8.43 -8.26 -10.79
N HIS A 230 -9.27 -8.73 -11.71
CA HIS A 230 -9.03 -9.95 -12.48
C HIS A 230 -7.80 -9.83 -13.40
N ALA A 231 -7.68 -8.72 -14.14
CA ALA A 231 -6.59 -8.52 -15.08
C ALA A 231 -5.24 -8.45 -14.36
N LEU A 232 -5.13 -7.73 -13.25
CA LEU A 232 -3.88 -7.61 -12.50
C LEU A 232 -3.50 -8.91 -11.80
N VAL A 233 -4.48 -9.70 -11.35
CA VAL A 233 -4.21 -11.05 -10.83
C VAL A 233 -3.61 -11.94 -11.92
N SER A 234 -4.10 -11.82 -13.16
CA SER A 234 -3.63 -12.62 -14.30
C SER A 234 -2.37 -12.10 -14.99
N LEU A 235 -2.09 -10.79 -14.94
CA LEU A 235 -1.04 -10.15 -15.75
C LEU A 235 0.36 -10.64 -15.37
N VAL A 236 0.61 -10.86 -14.08
CA VAL A 236 1.87 -11.41 -13.60
C VAL A 236 1.58 -12.35 -12.42
N PRO A 237 2.03 -13.61 -12.47
CA PRO A 237 2.03 -14.48 -11.28
C PRO A 237 2.78 -13.75 -10.16
N GLN A 238 2.22 -13.73 -8.95
CA GLN A 238 2.81 -13.02 -7.81
C GLN A 238 4.31 -13.38 -7.65
N ALA A 239 4.65 -14.66 -7.86
CA ALA A 239 6.02 -15.18 -7.85
C ALA A 239 6.97 -14.43 -8.80
N ALA A 240 6.55 -14.11 -10.03
CA ALA A 240 7.42 -13.43 -10.99
C ALA A 240 7.64 -11.95 -10.64
N LEU A 241 6.65 -11.28 -10.05
CA LEU A 241 6.83 -9.92 -9.53
C LEU A 241 7.75 -9.89 -8.31
N ASP A 242 7.66 -10.91 -7.47
CA ASP A 242 8.47 -11.02 -6.26
C ASP A 242 9.93 -11.38 -6.61
N ASP A 243 10.15 -12.19 -7.65
CA ASP A 243 11.48 -12.50 -8.18
C ASP A 243 12.15 -11.27 -8.81
N GLU A 244 11.45 -10.50 -9.65
CA GLU A 244 11.99 -9.26 -10.23
C GLU A 244 12.27 -8.20 -9.15
N ALA A 245 11.38 -8.06 -8.17
CA ALA A 245 11.60 -7.16 -7.05
C ALA A 245 12.79 -7.59 -6.18
N SER A 246 12.97 -8.91 -5.98
CA SER A 246 14.11 -9.48 -5.26
C SER A 246 15.42 -9.19 -5.99
N LEU A 247 15.46 -9.41 -7.30
CA LEU A 247 16.62 -9.10 -8.14
C LEU A 247 16.94 -7.59 -8.12
N ALA A 248 15.92 -6.73 -8.23
CA ALA A 248 16.12 -5.28 -8.19
C ALA A 248 16.65 -4.80 -6.83
N ALA A 249 16.12 -5.33 -5.73
CA ALA A 249 16.57 -5.00 -4.37
C ALA A 249 18.02 -5.47 -4.11
N GLU A 250 18.40 -6.65 -4.62
CA GLU A 250 19.77 -7.14 -4.54
C GLU A 250 20.75 -6.25 -5.31
N ILE A 251 20.36 -5.79 -6.51
CA ILE A 251 21.17 -4.87 -7.33
C ILE A 251 21.33 -3.52 -6.63
N GLU A 252 20.27 -2.96 -6.05
CA GLU A 252 20.30 -1.69 -5.33
C GLU A 252 21.18 -1.79 -4.07
N GLU A 253 21.10 -2.90 -3.33
CA GLU A 253 21.93 -3.15 -2.15
C GLU A 253 23.41 -3.32 -2.52
N GLN A 254 23.72 -4.01 -3.63
CA GLN A 254 25.09 -4.14 -4.13
C GLN A 254 25.66 -2.80 -4.60
N GLY A 255 24.87 -1.97 -5.28
CA GLY A 255 25.27 -0.61 -5.68
C GLY A 255 25.58 0.30 -4.49
N ARG A 256 24.80 0.18 -3.40
CA ARG A 256 25.02 0.95 -2.16
C ARG A 256 26.30 0.54 -1.43
N LYS A 257 26.63 -0.76 -1.43
CA LYS A 257 27.90 -1.29 -0.87
C LYS A 257 29.14 -0.92 -1.69
N ALA A 258 28.99 -0.66 -2.99
CA ALA A 258 30.10 -0.24 -3.84
C ALA A 258 30.45 1.26 -3.73
N SER A 259 29.54 2.08 -3.17
CA SER A 259 29.75 3.53 -2.95
C SER A 259 30.17 3.90 -1.52
N THR A 260 30.46 2.91 -0.66
CA THR A 260 30.92 3.11 0.73
C THR A 260 32.28 2.46 0.92
#